data_AF-A0A2R2IUT0-F1
#
_entry.id   AF-A0A2R2IUT0-F1
#
_cell.length_a   1.000
_cell.length_b   1.000
_cell.length_c   1.000
_cell.angle_alpha   90.00
_cell.angle_beta   90.00
_cell.angle_gamma   90.00
#
_symmetry.space_group_name_H-M   'P 1'
#
loop_
_entity.id
_entity.type
_entity.pdbx_description
1 polymer ?
#
loop_
_entity_poly.entity_id
_entity_poly.type
_entity_poly.pdbx_seq_one_letter_code
_entity_poly.pdbx_strand_id
1 'polypeptide(L)'
;MPGITTISHAGGAQRAASPSTPAAPRAGQPTGLTSSPLPGPTSSRQAVIYAPFAAGDVVTQSLGKNLVREQNGKPLLPLIAQDDQAQVRLQQLQQQQVQDLRGKGSLFPDQIRKLQQQHNLSQDVLRQHIGPAEFDKAMQASATFARQADVLQRMEIRSNEHGAELGRLQPQRDKIYIVGHGGPGMDILAADQQVTQGKATSADVAQQLAAGGLDRAFRDFRATACFSADTREPTSFHPADLGRAAAPALGPRPGFLQLFGKRPVLSQPFAQSLSDELAKQGFKQPEVAGYHGAGVTFSQIGHSSRRLPGAADSRASELKQVFTPRK
;
A
#
# COMPACT_ATOMS: atom_id res chain seq x y z
N MET A 1 37.59 -7.66 -19.20
CA MET A 1 38.02 -8.48 -18.04
C MET A 1 38.23 -7.49 -16.90
N PRO A 2 37.41 -7.44 -15.83
CA PRO A 2 36.61 -8.47 -15.14
C PRO A 2 35.15 -8.45 -15.66
N GLY A 3 34.20 -9.33 -15.36
CA GLY A 3 34.04 -10.42 -14.38
C GLY A 3 32.53 -10.61 -14.22
N ILE A 4 31.90 -11.23 -15.23
CA ILE A 4 30.44 -11.43 -15.32
C ILE A 4 30.08 -12.64 -14.46
N THR A 5 29.31 -12.40 -13.39
CA THR A 5 28.78 -13.48 -12.55
C THR A 5 27.60 -14.14 -13.25
N THR A 6 27.80 -15.39 -13.61
CA THR A 6 26.83 -16.35 -14.15
C THR A 6 25.71 -16.66 -13.15
N ILE A 7 24.45 -16.58 -13.58
CA ILE A 7 23.30 -17.17 -12.88
C ILE A 7 22.82 -18.36 -13.71
N SER A 8 22.90 -19.55 -13.12
CA SER A 8 22.50 -20.83 -13.73
C SER A 8 20.98 -20.99 -13.87
N HIS A 9 20.59 -21.55 -15.02
CA HIS A 9 19.30 -22.22 -15.30
C HIS A 9 19.04 -23.39 -14.33
N ALA A 10 17.85 -23.53 -13.76
CA ALA A 10 16.62 -24.17 -14.26
C ALA A 10 16.68 -25.70 -14.40
N GLY A 11 15.83 -26.37 -13.60
CA GLY A 11 15.15 -27.64 -13.89
C GLY A 11 13.77 -27.54 -13.26
N GLY A 12 12.64 -27.82 -13.89
CA GLY A 12 12.37 -28.79 -14.94
C GLY A 12 11.41 -29.82 -14.34
N ALA A 13 10.11 -29.50 -14.27
CA ALA A 13 9.08 -30.46 -13.87
C ALA A 13 7.84 -30.30 -14.76
N GLN A 14 7.54 -31.40 -15.45
CA GLN A 14 6.54 -31.60 -16.48
C GLN A 14 5.12 -31.47 -15.91
N ARG A 15 4.24 -30.75 -16.62
CA ARG A 15 2.79 -30.78 -16.40
C ARG A 15 2.16 -31.84 -17.31
N ALA A 16 1.60 -32.87 -16.70
CA ALA A 16 0.67 -33.79 -17.35
C ALA A 16 -0.71 -33.14 -17.47
N ALA A 17 -1.26 -33.18 -18.68
CA ALA A 17 -2.63 -32.79 -18.99
C ALA A 17 -3.59 -33.94 -18.63
N SER A 18 -4.75 -33.59 -18.08
CA SER A 18 -5.91 -34.50 -17.95
C SER A 18 -7.18 -33.79 -18.42
N PRO A 19 -8.16 -34.53 -18.98
CA PRO A 19 -9.11 -34.02 -19.95
C PRO A 19 -10.38 -33.43 -19.34
N SER A 20 -11.00 -32.55 -20.13
CA SER A 20 -12.32 -31.95 -19.93
C SER A 20 -13.46 -32.90 -20.29
N THR A 21 -14.51 -32.94 -19.47
CA THR A 21 -15.81 -33.54 -19.79
C THR A 21 -16.95 -32.56 -19.46
N PRO A 22 -18.01 -32.42 -20.28
CA PRO A 22 -19.03 -31.37 -20.13
C PRO A 22 -20.36 -31.84 -19.49
N ALA A 23 -21.26 -30.85 -19.28
CA ALA A 23 -22.70 -30.89 -18.94
C ALA A 23 -23.03 -30.62 -17.45
N ALA A 24 -24.09 -29.89 -17.05
CA ALA A 24 -25.32 -29.41 -17.69
C ALA A 24 -25.90 -28.19 -16.90
N PRO A 25 -26.97 -27.51 -17.36
CA PRO A 25 -27.40 -26.20 -16.87
C PRO A 25 -28.35 -26.27 -15.65
N ARG A 26 -28.35 -25.22 -14.81
CA ARG A 26 -29.41 -25.01 -13.83
C ARG A 26 -30.05 -23.64 -13.98
N ALA A 27 -31.37 -23.71 -14.22
CA ALA A 27 -32.33 -22.65 -14.28
C ALA A 27 -32.54 -21.96 -12.92
N GLY A 28 -32.89 -20.67 -12.97
CA GLY A 28 -33.29 -19.89 -11.80
C GLY A 28 -33.22 -18.38 -12.05
N GLN A 29 -34.07 -17.85 -12.93
CA GLN A 29 -34.41 -16.43 -12.93
C GLN A 29 -35.51 -16.16 -11.90
N PRO A 30 -35.45 -15.01 -11.23
CA PRO A 30 -36.64 -14.18 -11.06
C PRO A 30 -36.39 -12.73 -11.53
N THR A 31 -37.13 -12.38 -12.59
CA THR A 31 -37.92 -11.15 -12.80
C THR A 31 -37.50 -9.84 -12.08
N GLY A 32 -36.97 -8.92 -12.88
CA GLY A 32 -37.53 -7.57 -13.10
C GLY A 32 -37.84 -6.67 -11.90
N LEU A 33 -36.98 -5.67 -11.68
CA LEU A 33 -37.42 -4.31 -11.38
C LEU A 33 -36.62 -3.34 -12.24
N THR A 34 -37.34 -2.67 -13.12
CA THR A 34 -36.91 -1.50 -13.90
C THR A 34 -36.61 -0.35 -12.95
N SER A 35 -35.33 0.03 -12.82
CA SER A 35 -34.95 1.33 -12.28
C SER A 35 -34.57 2.25 -13.43
N SER A 36 -35.45 3.21 -13.72
CA SER A 36 -35.18 4.36 -14.57
C SER A 36 -33.88 5.05 -14.13
N PRO A 37 -32.96 5.40 -15.04
CA PRO A 37 -31.79 6.18 -14.67
C PRO A 37 -32.19 7.65 -14.61
N LEU A 38 -32.57 8.13 -13.42
CA LEU A 38 -32.44 9.55 -13.15
C LEU A 38 -30.94 9.84 -12.90
N PRO A 39 -30.30 10.72 -13.70
CA PRO A 39 -28.91 11.10 -13.48
C PRO A 39 -28.84 12.05 -12.27
N GLY A 40 -28.76 11.49 -11.07
CA GLY A 40 -28.26 12.22 -9.91
C GLY A 40 -26.75 12.39 -10.00
N PRO A 41 -26.15 13.46 -9.45
CA PRO A 41 -24.71 13.64 -9.47
C PRO A 41 -24.06 12.49 -8.69
N THR A 42 -23.46 11.56 -9.42
CA THR A 42 -22.61 10.50 -8.86
C THR A 42 -21.33 11.14 -8.33
N SER A 43 -21.43 11.83 -7.19
CA SER A 43 -20.26 12.34 -6.48
C SER A 43 -19.49 11.12 -5.93
N SER A 44 -18.48 10.69 -6.67
CA SER A 44 -17.68 9.51 -6.37
C SER A 44 -17.04 9.62 -4.98
N ARG A 45 -17.03 8.52 -4.20
CA ARG A 45 -16.35 8.45 -2.89
C ARG A 45 -14.92 8.98 -3.00
N GLN A 46 -14.55 9.95 -2.16
CA GLN A 46 -13.19 10.48 -2.12
C GLN A 46 -12.30 9.55 -1.28
N ALA A 47 -11.05 9.39 -1.70
CA ALA A 47 -10.05 8.71 -0.91
C ALA A 47 -8.80 9.59 -0.88
N VAL A 48 -8.07 9.54 0.23
CA VAL A 48 -6.85 10.32 0.43
C VAL A 48 -5.79 9.43 1.07
N ILE A 49 -4.53 9.84 0.95
CA ILE A 49 -3.42 9.26 1.69
C ILE A 49 -3.05 10.26 2.77
N TYR A 50 -2.93 9.81 4.02
CA TYR A 50 -2.49 10.62 5.14
C TYR A 50 -1.06 10.23 5.54
N ALA A 51 -0.21 11.24 5.73
CA ALA A 51 1.20 11.10 6.07
C ALA A 51 1.44 11.44 7.56
N PRO A 52 1.66 10.45 8.44
CA PRO A 52 2.06 10.70 9.83
C PRO A 52 3.49 11.24 9.97
N PHE A 53 4.24 11.34 8.87
CA PHE A 53 5.63 11.81 8.84
C PHE A 53 5.93 12.52 7.52
N ALA A 54 6.90 13.43 7.54
CA ALA A 54 7.49 14.02 6.34
C ALA A 54 8.80 13.31 5.95
N ALA A 55 8.71 12.13 5.32
CA ALA A 55 9.85 11.28 4.98
C ALA A 55 9.80 10.73 3.54
N GLY A 56 10.95 10.37 2.97
CA GLY A 56 11.05 9.93 1.57
C GLY A 56 10.30 8.62 1.29
N ASP A 57 10.28 7.71 2.26
CA ASP A 57 9.55 6.45 2.15
C ASP A 57 8.02 6.65 2.14
N VAL A 58 7.52 7.71 2.78
CA VAL A 58 6.10 8.09 2.71
C VAL A 58 5.72 8.51 1.28
N VAL A 59 6.58 9.29 0.62
CA VAL A 59 6.41 9.67 -0.80
C VAL A 59 6.43 8.42 -1.68
N THR A 60 7.37 7.51 -1.44
CA THR A 60 7.52 6.26 -2.19
C THR A 60 6.31 5.32 -2.03
N GLN A 61 5.80 5.15 -0.81
CA GLN A 61 4.59 4.36 -0.55
C GLN A 61 3.36 4.98 -1.22
N SER A 62 3.26 6.32 -1.20
CA SER A 62 2.18 7.07 -1.85
C SER A 62 2.23 6.91 -3.38
N LEU A 63 3.43 6.96 -3.96
CA LEU A 63 3.66 6.64 -5.38
C LEU A 63 3.21 5.23 -5.71
N GLY A 64 3.62 4.22 -4.94
CA GLY A 64 3.20 2.83 -5.13
C GLY A 64 1.68 2.66 -5.18
N LYS A 65 0.98 3.34 -4.25
CA LYS A 65 -0.49 3.38 -4.22
C LYS A 65 -1.09 4.01 -5.48
N ASN A 66 -0.51 5.13 -5.92
CA ASN A 66 -1.00 5.90 -7.05
C ASN A 66 -0.67 5.27 -8.41
N LEU A 67 0.42 4.52 -8.55
CA LEU A 67 0.74 3.74 -9.74
C LEU A 67 -0.31 2.68 -10.06
N VAL A 68 -0.81 2.00 -9.02
CA VAL A 68 -1.91 1.03 -9.17
C VAL A 68 -3.18 1.74 -9.64
N ARG A 69 -3.44 2.95 -9.15
CA ARG A 69 -4.64 3.71 -9.55
C ARG A 69 -4.55 4.20 -10.99
N GLU A 70 -3.40 4.77 -11.36
CA GLU A 70 -3.14 5.24 -12.71
C GLU A 70 -3.25 4.09 -13.72
N GLN A 71 -2.69 2.92 -13.41
CA GLN A 71 -2.82 1.72 -14.26
C GLN A 71 -4.28 1.31 -14.50
N ASN A 72 -5.18 1.63 -13.57
CA ASN A 72 -6.61 1.33 -13.66
C ASN A 72 -7.44 2.53 -14.15
N GLY A 73 -6.82 3.58 -14.69
CA GLY A 73 -7.51 4.78 -15.15
C GLY A 73 -8.23 5.56 -14.04
N LYS A 74 -7.79 5.40 -12.78
CA LYS A 74 -8.39 6.09 -11.62
C LYS A 74 -7.62 7.37 -11.28
N PRO A 75 -8.30 8.44 -10.83
CA PRO A 75 -7.63 9.65 -10.37
C PRO A 75 -6.62 9.35 -9.26
N LEU A 76 -5.49 10.04 -9.24
CA LEU A 76 -4.50 9.92 -8.17
C LEU A 76 -5.10 10.39 -6.83
N LEU A 77 -4.68 9.79 -5.73
CA LEU A 77 -5.03 10.26 -4.40
C LEU A 77 -4.07 11.39 -4.00
N PRO A 78 -4.58 12.49 -3.42
CA PRO A 78 -3.72 13.47 -2.79
C PRO A 78 -3.09 12.88 -1.52
N LEU A 79 -1.87 13.32 -1.23
CA LEU A 79 -1.17 13.09 0.03
C LEU A 79 -1.40 14.27 0.97
N ILE A 80 -2.07 14.03 2.09
CA ILE A 80 -2.31 15.02 3.13
C ILE A 80 -1.15 14.96 4.14
N ALA A 81 -0.41 16.06 4.23
CA ALA A 81 0.60 16.32 5.25
C ALA A 81 -0.06 16.86 6.53
N GLN A 82 0.63 16.77 7.67
CA GLN A 82 0.10 17.26 8.95
C GLN A 82 -0.12 18.77 8.98
N ASP A 83 0.83 19.52 8.43
CA ASP A 83 0.91 20.98 8.48
C ASP A 83 1.70 21.51 7.26
N ASP A 84 1.87 22.83 7.18
CA ASP A 84 2.58 23.48 6.08
C ASP A 84 4.06 23.07 6.03
N GLN A 85 4.71 22.91 7.19
CA GLN A 85 6.11 22.52 7.25
C GLN A 85 6.32 21.10 6.69
N ALA A 86 5.46 20.17 7.07
CA ALA A 86 5.46 18.80 6.56
C ALA A 86 5.14 18.77 5.06
N GLN A 87 4.20 19.61 4.59
CA GLN A 87 3.88 19.73 3.16
C GLN A 87 5.11 20.15 2.36
N VAL A 88 5.78 21.23 2.77
CA VAL A 88 6.99 21.75 2.09
C VAL A 88 8.08 20.67 2.05
N ARG A 89 8.34 20.00 3.18
CA ARG A 89 9.34 18.93 3.23
C ARG A 89 8.99 17.75 2.32
N LEU A 90 7.72 17.32 2.30
CA LEU A 90 7.27 16.24 1.41
C LEU A 90 7.35 16.65 -0.08
N GLN A 91 7.06 17.90 -0.42
CA GLN A 91 7.22 18.43 -1.78
C GLN A 91 8.69 18.46 -2.22
N GLN A 92 9.61 18.84 -1.33
CA GLN A 92 11.05 18.77 -1.63
C GLN A 92 11.51 17.33 -1.89
N LEU A 93 11.11 16.39 -1.03
CA LEU A 93 11.40 14.96 -1.19
C LEU A 93 10.79 14.39 -2.49
N GLN A 94 9.56 14.80 -2.81
CA GLN A 94 8.89 14.45 -4.07
C GLN A 94 9.69 14.95 -5.28
N GLN A 95 10.13 16.20 -5.29
CA GLN A 95 10.92 16.76 -6.39
C GLN A 95 12.27 16.05 -6.55
N GLN A 96 12.97 15.78 -5.44
CA GLN A 96 14.22 15.01 -5.45
C GLN A 96 14.01 13.62 -6.06
N GLN A 97 12.94 12.93 -5.65
CA GLN A 97 12.62 11.60 -6.17
C GLN A 97 12.18 11.64 -7.65
N VAL A 98 11.45 12.67 -8.10
CA VAL A 98 11.14 12.87 -9.53
C VAL A 98 12.42 13.06 -10.34
N GLN A 99 13.37 13.85 -9.85
CA GLN A 99 14.66 14.08 -10.53
C GLN A 99 15.48 12.78 -10.62
N ASP A 100 15.58 12.03 -9.51
CA ASP A 100 16.26 10.73 -9.48
C ASP A 100 15.63 9.73 -10.47
N LEU A 101 14.29 9.60 -10.47
CA LEU A 101 13.58 8.72 -11.40
C LEU A 101 13.74 9.16 -12.85
N ARG A 102 13.69 10.46 -13.16
CA ARG A 102 13.95 10.97 -14.52
C ARG A 102 15.38 10.68 -14.97
N GLY A 103 16.36 10.91 -14.09
CA GLY A 103 17.76 10.58 -14.35
C GLY A 103 17.91 9.10 -14.68
N LYS A 104 17.43 8.21 -13.81
CA LYS A 104 17.44 6.75 -14.03
C LYS A 104 16.70 6.35 -15.32
N GLY A 105 15.57 7.00 -15.61
CA GLY A 105 14.79 6.77 -16.81
C GLY A 105 15.52 7.14 -18.09
N SER A 106 16.36 8.18 -18.08
CA SER A 106 17.07 8.67 -19.26
C SER A 106 18.41 7.98 -19.51
N LEU A 107 19.07 7.41 -18.47
CA LEU A 107 20.42 6.83 -18.57
C LEU A 107 20.62 5.92 -19.78
N PHE A 108 19.82 4.87 -19.92
CA PHE A 108 19.99 3.89 -20.99
C PHE A 108 19.59 4.46 -22.37
N PRO A 109 18.40 5.10 -22.55
CA PRO A 109 18.06 5.77 -23.81
C PRO A 109 19.09 6.80 -24.27
N ASP A 110 19.68 7.58 -23.35
CA ASP A 110 20.69 8.59 -23.68
C ASP A 110 21.99 7.93 -24.16
N GLN A 111 22.41 6.84 -23.52
CA GLN A 111 23.56 6.05 -23.96
C GLN A 111 23.32 5.44 -25.34
N ILE A 112 22.14 4.87 -25.60
CA ILE A 112 21.79 4.36 -26.93
C ILE A 112 21.83 5.47 -27.97
N ARG A 113 21.20 6.62 -27.72
CA ARG A 113 21.24 7.77 -28.64
C ARG A 113 22.66 8.24 -28.92
N LYS A 114 23.52 8.29 -27.89
CA LYS A 114 24.93 8.64 -28.05
C LYS A 114 25.67 7.63 -28.93
N LEU A 115 25.48 6.33 -28.73
CA LEU A 115 26.09 5.30 -29.57
C LEU A 115 25.60 5.35 -31.02
N GLN A 116 24.31 5.60 -31.23
CA GLN A 116 23.74 5.80 -32.56
C GLN A 116 24.42 6.98 -33.27
N GLN A 117 24.59 8.10 -32.57
CA GLN A 117 25.24 9.30 -33.12
C GLN A 117 26.74 9.10 -33.38
N GLN A 118 27.46 8.44 -32.47
CA GLN A 118 28.92 8.26 -32.57
C GLN A 118 29.33 7.26 -33.64
N HIS A 119 28.53 6.22 -33.86
CA HIS A 119 28.87 5.11 -34.75
C HIS A 119 27.96 5.01 -35.98
N ASN A 120 26.99 5.93 -36.14
CA ASN A 120 25.97 5.89 -37.18
C ASN A 120 25.23 4.53 -37.25
N LEU A 121 25.00 3.92 -36.07
CA LEU A 121 24.34 2.62 -35.96
C LEU A 121 22.83 2.80 -35.80
N SER A 122 22.06 1.90 -36.41
CA SER A 122 20.63 1.82 -36.12
C SER A 122 20.38 1.24 -34.73
N GLN A 123 19.19 1.49 -34.18
CA GLN A 123 18.79 0.91 -32.90
C GLN A 123 18.77 -0.62 -32.97
N ASP A 124 18.35 -1.20 -34.10
CA ASP A 124 18.31 -2.65 -34.29
C ASP A 124 19.70 -3.27 -34.22
N VAL A 125 20.71 -2.62 -34.81
CA VAL A 125 22.09 -3.09 -34.73
C VAL A 125 22.59 -3.05 -33.29
N LEU A 126 22.30 -1.99 -32.54
CA LEU A 126 22.65 -1.90 -31.13
C LEU A 126 21.92 -2.95 -30.27
N ARG A 127 20.63 -3.20 -30.56
CA ARG A 127 19.83 -4.24 -29.90
C ARG A 127 20.41 -5.63 -30.15
N GLN A 128 20.84 -5.93 -31.38
CA GLN A 128 21.50 -7.20 -31.68
C GLN A 128 22.87 -7.31 -31.02
N HIS A 129 23.62 -6.21 -30.92
CA HIS A 129 24.95 -6.21 -30.31
C HIS A 129 24.91 -6.36 -28.78
N ILE A 130 23.95 -5.71 -28.12
CA ILE A 130 23.77 -5.78 -26.66
C ILE A 130 23.14 -7.13 -26.25
N GLY A 131 22.30 -7.70 -27.11
CA GLY A 131 21.41 -8.79 -26.78
C GLY A 131 19.96 -8.27 -26.71
N PRO A 132 19.03 -8.83 -27.52
CA PRO A 132 17.65 -8.36 -27.55
C PRO A 132 16.96 -8.33 -26.18
N ALA A 133 17.16 -9.37 -25.36
CA ALA A 133 16.50 -9.48 -24.06
C ALA A 133 16.99 -8.41 -23.07
N GLU A 134 18.30 -8.20 -23.02
CA GLU A 134 18.96 -7.22 -22.16
C GLU A 134 18.59 -5.80 -22.57
N PHE A 135 18.60 -5.52 -23.88
CA PHE A 135 18.19 -4.24 -24.44
C PHE A 135 16.73 -3.93 -24.11
N ASP A 136 15.82 -4.86 -24.40
CA ASP A 136 14.38 -4.67 -24.19
C ASP A 136 14.08 -4.51 -22.69
N LYS A 137 14.75 -5.29 -21.83
CA LYS A 137 14.64 -5.15 -20.37
C LYS A 137 15.12 -3.78 -19.88
N ALA A 138 16.25 -3.27 -20.39
CA ALA A 138 16.77 -1.97 -20.02
C ALA A 138 15.85 -0.83 -20.50
N MET A 139 15.34 -0.91 -21.74
CA MET A 139 14.34 0.03 -22.26
C MET A 139 13.06 0.01 -21.43
N GLN A 140 12.57 -1.17 -21.04
CA GLN A 140 11.39 -1.31 -20.19
C GLN A 140 11.62 -0.73 -18.79
N ALA A 141 12.81 -0.94 -18.20
CA ALA A 141 13.16 -0.34 -16.92
C ALA A 141 13.18 1.20 -17.01
N SER A 142 13.78 1.76 -18.07
CA SER A 142 13.77 3.20 -18.34
C SER A 142 12.36 3.76 -18.49
N ALA A 143 11.49 3.09 -19.27
CA ALA A 143 10.09 3.48 -19.40
C ALA A 143 9.34 3.40 -18.06
N THR A 144 9.65 2.40 -17.23
CA THR A 144 9.08 2.26 -15.88
C THR A 144 9.46 3.45 -15.01
N PHE A 145 10.74 3.83 -14.96
CA PHE A 145 11.18 5.00 -14.18
C PHE A 145 10.56 6.30 -14.69
N ALA A 146 10.48 6.50 -16.00
CA ALA A 146 9.83 7.66 -16.60
C ALA A 146 8.35 7.75 -16.21
N ARG A 147 7.60 6.63 -16.27
CA ARG A 147 6.20 6.57 -15.81
C ARG A 147 6.07 6.86 -14.32
N GLN A 148 6.96 6.30 -13.50
CA GLN A 148 6.97 6.57 -12.06
C GLN A 148 7.18 8.05 -11.76
N ALA A 149 8.12 8.70 -12.47
CA ALA A 149 8.36 10.14 -12.33
C ALA A 149 7.14 10.98 -12.74
N ASP A 150 6.46 10.63 -13.83
CA ASP A 150 5.25 11.33 -14.27
C ASP A 150 4.12 11.23 -13.23
N VAL A 151 3.84 10.01 -12.76
CA VAL A 151 2.80 9.80 -11.73
C VAL A 151 3.15 10.53 -10.44
N LEU A 152 4.43 10.50 -10.04
CA LEU A 152 4.87 11.20 -8.83
C LEU A 152 4.75 12.72 -8.99
N GLN A 153 5.08 13.27 -10.16
CA GLN A 153 4.98 14.70 -10.46
C GLN A 153 3.53 15.21 -10.44
N ARG A 154 2.56 14.37 -10.86
CA ARG A 154 1.12 14.69 -10.87
C ARG A 154 0.43 14.44 -9.53
N MET A 155 1.07 13.76 -8.58
CA MET A 155 0.52 13.53 -7.25
C MET A 155 0.52 14.84 -6.46
N GLU A 156 -0.65 15.26 -6.00
CA GLU A 156 -0.77 16.44 -5.15
C GLU A 156 -0.37 16.15 -3.70
N ILE A 157 0.35 17.08 -3.09
CA ILE A 157 0.66 17.08 -1.65
C ILE A 157 0.01 18.32 -1.05
N ARG A 158 -0.89 18.13 -0.09
CA ARG A 158 -1.71 19.17 0.52
C ARG A 158 -1.42 19.28 2.01
N SER A 159 -1.35 20.50 2.52
CA SER A 159 -1.22 20.76 3.96
C SER A 159 -2.56 20.56 4.67
N ASN A 160 -2.53 20.05 5.90
CA ASN A 160 -3.68 20.02 6.80
C ASN A 160 -3.57 21.08 7.91
N GLU A 161 -2.82 22.16 7.68
CA GLU A 161 -2.78 23.30 8.59
C GLU A 161 -4.21 23.75 8.96
N HIS A 162 -4.46 23.93 10.25
CA HIS A 162 -5.78 24.27 10.80
C HIS A 162 -6.94 23.33 10.39
N GLY A 163 -6.64 22.08 10.00
CA GLY A 163 -7.63 21.09 9.58
C GLY A 163 -8.20 21.31 8.18
N ALA A 164 -7.50 22.06 7.32
CA ALA A 164 -7.98 22.46 5.99
C ALA A 164 -8.38 21.30 5.07
N GLU A 165 -7.77 20.12 5.21
CA GLU A 165 -8.05 18.97 4.32
C GLU A 165 -8.84 17.86 5.03
N LEU A 166 -8.42 17.46 6.23
CA LEU A 166 -9.11 16.42 7.01
C LEU A 166 -10.52 16.84 7.42
N GLY A 167 -10.75 18.12 7.74
CA GLY A 167 -12.07 18.65 8.10
C GLY A 167 -13.08 18.66 6.95
N ARG A 168 -12.61 18.50 5.70
CA ARG A 168 -13.47 18.42 4.50
C ARG A 168 -13.91 16.99 4.16
N LEU A 169 -13.30 15.99 4.79
CA LEU A 169 -13.60 14.59 4.50
C LEU A 169 -14.98 14.21 5.06
N GLN A 170 -15.78 13.54 4.24
CA GLN A 170 -17.13 13.15 4.60
C GLN A 170 -17.14 11.81 5.38
N PRO A 171 -17.59 11.81 6.65
CA PRO A 171 -17.48 10.67 7.56
C PRO A 171 -17.93 9.30 7.07
N GLN A 172 -19.04 9.28 6.30
CA GLN A 172 -19.69 8.04 5.86
C GLN A 172 -19.30 7.62 4.43
N ARG A 173 -18.59 8.48 3.71
CA ARG A 173 -18.35 8.31 2.27
C ARG A 173 -16.87 8.12 1.96
N ASP A 174 -16.03 8.91 2.60
CA ASP A 174 -14.64 9.01 2.26
C ASP A 174 -13.79 8.02 3.07
N LYS A 175 -12.55 7.79 2.65
CA LYS A 175 -11.63 6.87 3.31
C LYS A 175 -10.22 7.43 3.36
N ILE A 176 -9.49 7.11 4.42
CA ILE A 176 -8.11 7.54 4.61
C ILE A 176 -7.20 6.32 4.58
N TYR A 177 -6.20 6.33 3.70
CA TYR A 177 -5.06 5.42 3.75
C TYR A 177 -3.96 6.04 4.60
N ILE A 178 -3.55 5.36 5.66
CA ILE A 178 -2.48 5.81 6.56
C ILE A 178 -1.22 5.03 6.18
N VAL A 179 -0.20 5.75 5.72
CA VAL A 179 1.07 5.17 5.25
C VAL A 179 2.16 5.23 6.32
N GLY A 180 3.12 4.32 6.20
CA GLY A 180 4.17 4.10 7.19
C GLY A 180 4.61 2.64 7.16
N HIS A 181 5.84 2.39 7.60
CA HIS A 181 6.32 1.03 7.81
C HIS A 181 5.78 0.47 9.11
N GLY A 182 5.69 -0.85 9.19
CA GLY A 182 5.24 -1.55 10.38
C GLY A 182 5.60 -3.02 10.29
N GLY A 183 5.26 -3.75 11.34
CA GLY A 183 5.51 -5.18 11.44
C GLY A 183 4.47 -5.86 12.32
N PRO A 184 4.51 -7.19 12.38
CA PRO A 184 3.56 -7.98 13.15
C PRO A 184 3.63 -7.61 14.64
N GLY A 185 2.48 -7.36 15.26
CA GLY A 185 2.37 -7.07 16.69
C GLY A 185 2.95 -5.74 17.13
N MET A 186 3.43 -4.90 16.20
CA MET A 186 4.02 -3.61 16.50
C MET A 186 2.94 -2.54 16.63
N ASP A 187 2.93 -1.82 17.75
CA ASP A 187 2.05 -0.66 17.95
C ASP A 187 2.71 0.66 17.48
N ILE A 188 3.42 0.61 16.35
CA ILE A 188 4.04 1.80 15.74
C ILE A 188 3.92 1.76 14.22
N LEU A 189 3.86 2.95 13.64
CA LEU A 189 4.29 3.23 12.28
C LEU A 189 5.67 3.87 12.32
N ALA A 190 6.55 3.49 11.41
CA ALA A 190 7.85 4.12 11.22
C ALA A 190 7.91 4.90 9.91
N ALA A 191 8.63 6.02 9.93
CA ALA A 191 8.83 6.88 8.77
C ALA A 191 9.68 6.20 7.68
N ASP A 192 10.61 5.34 8.07
CA ASP A 192 11.54 4.56 7.25
C ASP A 192 11.68 3.12 7.79
N GLN A 193 12.17 2.19 6.97
CA GLN A 193 12.31 0.77 7.38
C GLN A 193 13.27 0.57 8.55
N GLN A 194 14.28 1.44 8.67
CA GLN A 194 15.30 1.36 9.73
C GLN A 194 14.86 2.06 11.01
N VAL A 195 13.70 2.72 11.02
CA VAL A 195 13.14 3.45 12.17
C VAL A 195 14.09 4.56 12.66
N THR A 196 14.72 5.27 11.73
CA THR A 196 15.68 6.37 12.01
C THR A 196 15.09 7.76 11.79
N GLN A 197 14.02 7.88 10.99
CA GLN A 197 13.43 9.17 10.60
C GLN A 197 12.15 9.53 11.36
N GLY A 198 11.81 8.72 12.37
CA GLY A 198 10.65 8.94 13.24
C GLY A 198 9.76 7.72 13.36
N LYS A 199 8.98 7.70 14.43
CA LYS A 199 7.94 6.70 14.69
C LYS A 199 6.73 7.37 15.33
N ALA A 200 5.56 6.81 15.10
CA ALA A 200 4.31 7.22 15.71
C ALA A 200 3.58 5.97 16.18
N THR A 201 3.15 5.96 17.43
CA THR A 201 2.28 4.93 17.96
C THR A 201 0.88 5.04 17.35
N SER A 202 0.03 4.03 17.56
CA SER A 202 -1.38 4.16 17.20
C SER A 202 -2.08 5.32 17.92
N ALA A 203 -1.67 5.62 19.15
CA ALA A 203 -2.16 6.76 19.93
C ALA A 203 -1.74 8.09 19.31
N ASP A 204 -0.47 8.21 18.90
CA ASP A 204 0.03 9.40 18.21
C ASP A 204 -0.74 9.64 16.90
N VAL A 205 -0.93 8.60 16.08
CA VAL A 205 -1.69 8.71 14.83
C VAL A 205 -3.15 9.10 15.08
N ALA A 206 -3.80 8.49 16.06
CA ALA A 206 -5.17 8.84 16.43
C ALA A 206 -5.27 10.30 16.91
N GLN A 207 -4.30 10.76 17.72
CA GLN A 207 -4.22 12.14 18.18
C GLN A 207 -3.95 13.13 17.03
N GLN A 208 -3.09 12.79 16.07
CA GLN A 208 -2.85 13.65 14.91
C GLN A 208 -4.11 13.83 14.06
N LEU A 209 -4.83 12.74 13.77
CA LEU A 209 -6.10 12.80 13.01
C LEU A 209 -7.16 13.61 13.75
N ALA A 210 -7.24 13.40 15.07
CA ALA A 210 -8.11 14.10 16.00
C ALA A 210 -7.86 15.62 16.04
N ALA A 211 -6.61 16.01 16.29
CA ALA A 211 -6.18 17.40 16.38
C ALA A 211 -6.18 18.10 15.01
N GLY A 212 -5.95 17.33 13.94
CA GLY A 212 -6.03 17.77 12.55
C GLY A 212 -7.45 18.02 12.05
N GLY A 213 -8.47 18.02 12.91
CA GLY A 213 -9.83 18.41 12.55
C GLY A 213 -10.67 17.34 11.86
N LEU A 214 -10.24 16.07 11.84
CA LEU A 214 -11.06 14.99 11.30
C LEU A 214 -12.32 14.81 12.15
N ASP A 215 -13.49 14.80 11.49
CA ASP A 215 -14.78 14.61 12.15
C ASP A 215 -14.80 13.27 12.94
N ARG A 216 -15.25 13.33 14.20
CA ARG A 216 -15.36 12.17 15.10
C ARG A 216 -16.38 11.12 14.66
N ALA A 217 -17.21 11.43 13.67
CA ALA A 217 -18.07 10.46 13.00
C ALA A 217 -17.36 9.66 11.91
N PHE A 218 -16.13 10.03 11.51
CA PHE A 218 -15.39 9.38 10.42
C PHE A 218 -15.11 7.90 10.73
N ARG A 219 -15.27 7.05 9.70
CA ARG A 219 -15.28 5.59 9.88
C ARG A 219 -14.18 4.82 9.16
N ASP A 220 -13.94 5.04 7.86
CA ASP A 220 -13.11 4.13 7.03
C ASP A 220 -11.63 4.53 7.04
N PHE A 221 -10.87 3.96 7.99
CA PHE A 221 -9.43 4.08 8.09
C PHE A 221 -8.74 2.85 7.52
N ARG A 222 -7.58 3.02 6.88
CA ARG A 222 -6.84 1.90 6.26
C ARG A 222 -5.35 2.03 6.56
N ALA A 223 -4.85 1.23 7.49
CA ALA A 223 -3.42 1.15 7.77
C ALA A 223 -2.74 0.34 6.66
N THR A 224 -1.83 0.94 5.88
CA THR A 224 -1.22 0.24 4.74
C THR A 224 0.05 -0.54 5.09
N ALA A 225 0.62 -0.30 6.27
CA ALA A 225 1.84 -0.94 6.77
C ALA A 225 1.83 -2.47 6.60
N CYS A 226 3.03 -3.03 6.46
CA CYS A 226 3.24 -4.48 6.44
C CYS A 226 2.67 -5.09 7.72
N PHE A 227 1.98 -6.23 7.58
CA PHE A 227 1.46 -7.00 8.71
C PHE A 227 0.54 -6.20 9.65
N SER A 228 -0.13 -5.16 9.15
CA SER A 228 -0.99 -4.28 9.97
C SER A 228 -2.24 -4.97 10.53
N ALA A 229 -2.62 -6.14 9.99
CA ALA A 229 -3.66 -7.02 10.55
C ALA A 229 -3.11 -8.16 11.41
N ASP A 230 -1.80 -8.23 11.64
CA ASP A 230 -1.14 -9.38 12.23
C ASP A 230 -0.49 -9.02 13.58
N THR A 231 -0.69 -9.86 14.59
CA THR A 231 0.09 -9.89 15.84
C THR A 231 1.40 -10.66 15.67
N ARG A 232 1.40 -11.66 14.78
CA ARG A 232 2.55 -12.50 14.41
C ARG A 232 2.52 -12.71 12.90
N GLU A 233 3.66 -13.00 12.27
CA GLU A 233 3.65 -13.33 10.84
C GLU A 233 2.79 -14.59 10.57
N PRO A 234 1.86 -14.55 9.61
CA PRO A 234 1.21 -15.76 9.11
C PRO A 234 2.21 -16.56 8.26
N THR A 235 2.13 -17.88 8.33
CA THR A 235 2.90 -18.80 7.50
C THR A 235 2.20 -19.12 6.18
N SER A 236 0.91 -18.80 6.07
CA SER A 236 0.15 -18.95 4.82
C SER A 236 -1.02 -17.96 4.74
N PHE A 237 -1.55 -17.76 3.53
CA PHE A 237 -2.79 -17.01 3.33
C PHE A 237 -4.06 -17.84 3.58
N HIS A 238 -3.95 -19.03 4.19
CA HIS A 238 -5.13 -19.82 4.55
C HIS A 238 -5.93 -19.13 5.66
N PRO A 239 -7.27 -19.04 5.58
CA PRO A 239 -8.09 -18.27 6.54
C PRO A 239 -7.85 -18.65 8.01
N ALA A 240 -7.65 -19.93 8.30
CA ALA A 240 -7.36 -20.40 9.65
C ALA A 240 -6.04 -19.84 10.21
N ASP A 241 -5.03 -19.66 9.36
CA ASP A 241 -3.76 -19.09 9.80
C ASP A 241 -3.82 -17.58 9.95
N LEU A 242 -4.50 -16.89 9.02
CA LEU A 242 -4.76 -15.46 9.11
C LEU A 242 -5.53 -15.09 10.39
N GLY A 243 -6.56 -15.86 10.73
CA GLY A 243 -7.31 -15.67 11.97
C GLY A 243 -6.45 -15.85 13.22
N ARG A 244 -5.54 -16.83 13.24
CA ARG A 244 -4.58 -17.00 14.33
C ARG A 244 -3.51 -15.91 14.36
N ALA A 245 -3.10 -15.40 13.20
CA ALA A 245 -2.11 -14.32 13.09
C ALA A 245 -2.68 -13.00 13.61
N ALA A 246 -3.97 -12.72 13.36
CA ALA A 246 -4.66 -11.54 13.85
C ALA A 246 -4.99 -11.53 15.35
N ALA A 247 -4.99 -12.70 15.99
CA ALA A 247 -5.40 -12.82 17.38
C ALA A 247 -4.43 -12.07 18.31
N PRO A 248 -4.91 -11.31 19.31
CA PRO A 248 -4.03 -10.64 20.25
C PRO A 248 -3.23 -11.65 21.09
N ALA A 249 -1.97 -11.32 21.37
CA ALA A 249 -1.16 -12.08 22.31
C ALA A 249 -1.55 -11.66 23.74
N LEU A 250 -1.93 -12.63 24.57
CA LEU A 250 -2.42 -12.37 25.92
C LEU A 250 -1.41 -12.83 26.97
N GLY A 251 -1.16 -11.97 27.96
CA GLY A 251 -0.30 -12.28 29.10
C GLY A 251 -0.97 -13.22 30.10
N PRO A 252 -0.27 -13.56 31.20
CA PRO A 252 -0.84 -14.34 32.29
C PRO A 252 -2.01 -13.58 32.93
N ARG A 253 -2.99 -14.32 33.45
CA ARG A 253 -4.15 -13.72 34.11
C ARG A 253 -3.73 -13.19 35.50
N PRO A 254 -4.04 -11.93 35.86
CA PRO A 254 -3.68 -11.38 37.17
C PRO A 254 -4.49 -12.05 38.31
N GLY A 255 -3.98 -12.01 39.55
CA GLY A 255 -4.70 -12.46 40.76
C GLY A 255 -4.25 -13.79 41.37
N PHE A 256 -4.67 -14.05 42.63
CA PHE A 256 -4.37 -15.28 43.36
C PHE A 256 -4.87 -16.49 42.55
N LEU A 257 -3.97 -17.43 42.24
CA LEU A 257 -4.22 -18.63 41.42
C LEU A 257 -4.67 -18.38 39.96
N GLN A 258 -4.46 -17.19 39.38
CA GLN A 258 -4.82 -16.86 37.97
C GLN A 258 -6.31 -17.06 37.63
N LEU A 259 -7.21 -17.08 38.62
CA LEU A 259 -8.64 -17.38 38.45
C LEU A 259 -9.51 -16.13 38.16
N PHE A 260 -9.02 -14.92 38.41
CA PHE A 260 -9.81 -13.68 38.36
C PHE A 260 -9.22 -12.65 37.37
N GLY A 261 -10.02 -11.72 36.86
CA GLY A 261 -9.54 -10.61 36.01
C GLY A 261 -9.39 -10.92 34.50
N LYS A 262 -9.34 -9.84 33.70
CA LYS A 262 -9.07 -9.91 32.25
C LYS A 262 -7.58 -10.12 32.02
N ARG A 263 -7.22 -10.98 31.04
CA ARG A 263 -5.81 -11.16 30.65
C ARG A 263 -5.32 -9.88 29.97
N PRO A 264 -4.14 -9.34 30.34
CA PRO A 264 -3.58 -8.17 29.66
C PRO A 264 -3.21 -8.55 28.22
N VAL A 265 -3.36 -7.60 27.31
CA VAL A 265 -2.90 -7.75 25.93
C VAL A 265 -1.43 -7.35 25.88
N LEU A 266 -0.56 -8.25 25.46
CA LEU A 266 0.89 -8.00 25.32
C LEU A 266 1.22 -7.39 23.96
N SER A 267 0.57 -7.87 22.91
CA SER A 267 0.69 -7.34 21.56
C SER A 267 -0.56 -7.66 20.74
N GLN A 268 -0.79 -6.90 19.68
CA GLN A 268 -1.93 -7.05 18.79
C GLN A 268 -1.65 -6.37 17.44
N PRO A 269 -2.51 -6.54 16.42
CA PRO A 269 -2.34 -5.86 15.16
C PRO A 269 -2.39 -4.34 15.33
N PHE A 270 -1.52 -3.60 14.61
CA PHE A 270 -1.54 -2.14 14.61
C PHE A 270 -2.94 -1.59 14.29
N ALA A 271 -3.66 -2.21 13.33
CA ALA A 271 -5.01 -1.78 12.99
C ALA A 271 -6.01 -1.91 14.16
N GLN A 272 -5.88 -2.94 15.01
CA GLN A 272 -6.69 -3.06 16.23
C GLN A 272 -6.31 -1.98 17.23
N SER A 273 -5.02 -1.71 17.45
CA SER A 273 -4.57 -0.66 18.37
C SER A 273 -5.06 0.71 17.91
N LEU A 274 -4.92 1.04 16.64
CA LEU A 274 -5.43 2.29 16.07
C LEU A 274 -6.94 2.40 16.22
N SER A 275 -7.69 1.30 16.04
CA SER A 275 -9.13 1.33 16.27
C SER A 275 -9.48 1.66 17.73
N ASP A 276 -8.76 1.07 18.69
CA ASP A 276 -8.97 1.31 20.12
C ASP A 276 -8.59 2.77 20.48
N GLU A 277 -7.48 3.28 19.95
CA GLU A 277 -7.01 4.66 20.20
C GLU A 277 -7.90 5.72 19.56
N LEU A 278 -8.42 5.48 18.35
CA LEU A 278 -9.43 6.36 17.74
C LEU A 278 -10.67 6.47 18.63
N ALA A 279 -11.14 5.36 19.21
CA ALA A 279 -12.27 5.42 20.13
C ALA A 279 -11.96 6.26 21.39
N LYS A 280 -10.74 6.14 21.95
CA LYS A 280 -10.29 6.98 23.09
C LYS A 280 -10.21 8.46 22.72
N GLN A 281 -9.89 8.77 21.48
CA GLN A 281 -9.92 10.13 20.93
C GLN A 281 -11.35 10.62 20.62
N GLY A 282 -12.38 9.83 20.90
CA GLY A 282 -13.80 10.21 20.75
C GLY A 282 -14.41 9.88 19.39
N PHE A 283 -13.71 9.14 18.52
CA PHE A 283 -14.33 8.65 17.28
C PHE A 283 -15.41 7.61 17.61
N LYS A 284 -16.63 7.80 17.09
CA LYS A 284 -17.81 7.06 17.56
C LYS A 284 -17.82 5.59 17.13
N GLN A 285 -17.48 5.34 15.86
CA GLN A 285 -17.52 4.00 15.24
C GLN A 285 -16.38 3.86 14.22
N PRO A 286 -15.11 4.02 14.63
CA PRO A 286 -13.99 3.86 13.72
C PRO A 286 -13.89 2.40 13.26
N GLU A 287 -13.70 2.21 11.96
CA GLU A 287 -13.40 0.93 11.32
C GLU A 287 -12.00 1.03 10.71
N VAL A 288 -11.06 0.26 11.27
CA VAL A 288 -9.67 0.28 10.79
C VAL A 288 -9.40 -1.00 10.01
N ALA A 289 -9.20 -0.88 8.70
CA ALA A 289 -8.71 -1.96 7.88
C ALA A 289 -7.19 -2.11 8.04
N GLY A 290 -6.76 -3.27 8.50
CA GLY A 290 -5.39 -3.76 8.37
C GLY A 290 -5.29 -4.79 7.25
N TYR A 291 -4.07 -5.21 6.94
CA TYR A 291 -3.81 -6.22 5.92
C TYR A 291 -2.79 -7.24 6.38
N HIS A 292 -3.03 -8.50 6.03
CA HIS A 292 -2.11 -9.59 6.31
C HIS A 292 -0.89 -9.57 5.37
N GLY A 293 0.28 -9.90 5.90
CA GLY A 293 1.51 -10.05 5.12
C GLY A 293 2.21 -8.74 4.77
N ALA A 294 3.37 -8.88 4.13
CA ALA A 294 4.18 -7.74 3.69
C ALA A 294 3.52 -7.02 2.50
N GLY A 295 3.49 -5.69 2.53
CA GLY A 295 3.01 -4.88 1.41
C GLY A 295 4.02 -4.85 0.26
N VAL A 296 3.54 -5.01 -0.98
CA VAL A 296 4.37 -4.82 -2.18
C VAL A 296 4.16 -3.41 -2.71
N THR A 297 5.17 -2.55 -2.56
CA THR A 297 5.09 -1.12 -2.93
C THR A 297 4.79 -0.92 -4.41
N PHE A 298 5.51 -1.65 -5.29
CA PHE A 298 5.35 -1.57 -6.74
C PHE A 298 4.76 -2.88 -7.27
N SER A 299 3.45 -3.03 -7.14
CA SER A 299 2.76 -4.22 -7.62
C SER A 299 2.65 -4.25 -9.15
N GLN A 300 2.88 -5.42 -9.73
CA GLN A 300 2.82 -5.65 -11.18
C GLN A 300 1.46 -6.18 -11.65
N ILE A 301 0.57 -6.59 -10.73
CA ILE A 301 -0.68 -7.30 -11.04
C ILE A 301 -1.91 -6.38 -11.16
N GLY A 302 -1.71 -5.08 -11.45
CA GLY A 302 -2.80 -4.10 -11.60
C GLY A 302 -3.58 -3.80 -10.31
N HIS A 303 -3.17 -4.34 -9.16
CA HIS A 303 -3.81 -4.18 -7.87
C HIS A 303 -2.75 -4.04 -6.77
N SER A 304 -3.09 -3.47 -5.62
CA SER A 304 -2.19 -3.58 -4.45
C SER A 304 -2.07 -5.05 -4.04
N SER A 305 -0.84 -5.54 -3.82
CA SER A 305 -0.58 -6.92 -3.44
C SER A 305 0.09 -7.05 -2.08
N ARG A 306 -0.03 -8.25 -1.51
CA ARG A 306 0.62 -8.69 -0.27
C ARG A 306 1.42 -9.96 -0.55
N ARG A 307 2.50 -10.15 0.21
CA ARG A 307 3.42 -11.28 0.07
C ARG A 307 3.71 -11.96 1.41
N LEU A 308 3.90 -13.28 1.33
CA LEU A 308 4.57 -14.08 2.35
C LEU A 308 5.72 -14.86 1.72
N PRO A 309 6.78 -15.21 2.47
CA PRO A 309 7.85 -16.07 1.99
C PRO A 309 7.29 -17.39 1.41
N GLY A 310 7.73 -17.77 0.21
CA GLY A 310 7.31 -19.02 -0.43
C GLY A 310 5.88 -19.05 -0.99
N ALA A 311 5.11 -17.97 -0.86
CA ALA A 311 3.77 -17.84 -1.44
C ALA A 311 3.77 -16.90 -2.67
N ALA A 312 2.83 -17.13 -3.58
CA ALA A 312 2.53 -16.16 -4.63
C ALA A 312 1.95 -14.87 -4.03
N ASP A 313 2.17 -13.75 -4.72
CA ASP A 313 1.56 -12.48 -4.34
C ASP A 313 0.04 -12.56 -4.44
N SER A 314 -0.66 -12.12 -3.40
CA SER A 314 -2.11 -12.11 -3.33
C SER A 314 -2.66 -10.68 -3.30
N ARG A 315 -3.89 -10.49 -3.79
CA ARG A 315 -4.50 -9.17 -3.82
C ARG A 315 -4.77 -8.67 -2.39
N ALA A 316 -4.36 -7.45 -2.07
CA ALA A 316 -4.48 -6.91 -0.72
C ALA A 316 -5.94 -6.87 -0.22
N SER A 317 -6.93 -6.70 -1.09
CA SER A 317 -8.34 -6.71 -0.68
C SER A 317 -8.86 -8.06 -0.22
N GLU A 318 -8.25 -9.17 -0.66
CA GLU A 318 -8.58 -10.54 -0.23
C GLU A 318 -7.98 -10.86 1.14
N LEU A 319 -6.94 -10.11 1.53
CA LEU A 319 -6.17 -10.28 2.76
C LEU A 319 -6.41 -9.14 3.75
N LYS A 320 -7.53 -8.46 3.60
CA LYS A 320 -7.92 -7.32 4.43
C LYS A 320 -8.74 -7.81 5.62
N GLN A 321 -8.39 -7.36 6.82
CA GLN A 321 -9.20 -7.53 8.01
C GLN A 321 -9.63 -6.18 8.56
N VAL A 322 -10.90 -6.05 8.94
CA VAL A 322 -11.46 -4.83 9.55
C VAL A 322 -11.55 -5.03 11.04
N PHE A 323 -11.06 -4.05 11.80
CA PHE A 323 -11.10 -4.01 13.24
C PHE A 323 -12.00 -2.88 13.71
N THR A 324 -12.68 -3.11 14.83
CA THR A 324 -13.50 -2.14 15.55
C THR A 324 -13.02 -2.06 17.01
N PRO A 325 -13.32 -0.97 17.74
CA PRO A 325 -12.87 -0.82 19.12
C PRO A 325 -13.34 -1.98 19.99
N ARG A 326 -12.45 -2.52 20.83
CA ARG A 326 -12.82 -3.54 21.81
C ARG A 326 -13.49 -2.89 23.04
N LYS A 327 -14.39 -3.65 23.66
CA LYS A 327 -15.14 -3.25 24.86
C LYS A 327 -14.40 -3.59 26.16
#